data_AF-A0A7S3TEN8-F1
#
_entry.id   AF-A0A7S3TEN8-F1
#
_cell.length_a   1.000
_cell.length_b   1.000
_cell.length_c   1.000
_cell.angle_alpha   90.00
_cell.angle_beta   90.00
_cell.angle_gamma   90.00
#
_symmetry.space_group_name_H-M   'P 1'
#
loop_
_entity.id
_entity.type
_entity.pdbx_description
1 polymer ?
#
loop_
_entity_poly.entity_id
_entity_poly.type
_entity_poly.pdbx_seq_one_letter_code
_entity_poly.pdbx_strand_id
1 'polypeptide(L)'
;GEPSSAACTSQQARSAALAQLLRCVPHAVLLEDGQGDISVLVSAAARPLVSADGAAAERLPGGCLLRRNDAAWLEALPQARHYLYPVHPSQSLLCSSTLASSLYLLLLTLAHRRYDDTLRLSDACSADTRPSAEEAQLWRAVVEAGLSDSHPEAHAARLKLWLVQRRSLVAPPPPPPPPERAPSSPNGAATGGSTVHKGLLIAGGFPAAAGVSLPLTPTRRAAAPSAAAAASAPDPALPSWDIGASLEAYVLCRRAVRADCLLHPSEELELLSVHLEQEKQADASTKQQHPLERAEATARLASYHDALAAAADAA
;
A
#
# COMPACT_ATOMS: atom_id res chain seq x y z
N GLY A 1 -23.90 -44.50 28.98
CA GLY A 1 -24.29 -43.49 27.98
C GLY A 1 -25.00 -42.40 28.71
N GLU A 2 -24.32 -41.28 28.92
CA GLU A 2 -24.93 -40.05 29.40
C GLU A 2 -24.68 -38.97 28.34
N PRO A 3 -25.69 -38.16 27.96
CA PRO A 3 -25.56 -37.21 26.88
C PRO A 3 -24.87 -35.94 27.36
N SER A 4 -23.86 -35.54 26.58
CA SER A 4 -23.42 -34.18 26.29
C SER A 4 -24.20 -33.05 26.98
N SER A 5 -23.52 -32.37 27.91
CA SER A 5 -23.80 -30.97 28.26
C SER A 5 -22.65 -30.10 27.73
N ALA A 6 -22.48 -30.11 26.40
CA ALA A 6 -21.74 -29.09 25.68
C ALA A 6 -22.69 -27.91 25.41
N ALA A 7 -23.05 -27.17 26.47
CA ALA A 7 -23.79 -25.93 26.35
C ALA A 7 -22.81 -24.75 26.30
N CYS A 8 -22.37 -24.45 25.07
CA CYS A 8 -22.14 -23.10 24.56
C CYS A 8 -21.32 -22.13 25.45
N THR A 9 -20.02 -22.37 25.60
CA THR A 9 -19.03 -21.31 25.84
C THR A 9 -18.58 -20.71 24.50
N SER A 10 -19.47 -20.06 23.75
CA SER A 10 -19.10 -19.35 22.51
C SER A 10 -18.38 -18.01 22.76
N GLN A 11 -18.11 -17.70 24.02
CA GLN A 11 -17.19 -16.65 24.45
C GLN A 11 -15.91 -17.34 24.97
N GLN A 12 -15.16 -17.95 24.04
CA GLN A 12 -13.72 -18.12 24.24
C GLN A 12 -13.20 -16.75 24.66
N ALA A 13 -12.68 -16.63 25.88
CA ALA A 13 -12.17 -15.38 26.41
C ALA A 13 -11.14 -14.85 25.42
N ARG A 14 -11.54 -13.83 24.63
CA ARG A 14 -10.65 -13.23 23.62
C ARG A 14 -9.40 -12.81 24.37
N SER A 15 -8.24 -13.29 23.91
CA SER A 15 -6.99 -12.91 24.55
C SER A 15 -6.86 -11.39 24.53
N ALA A 16 -6.25 -10.82 25.56
CA ALA A 16 -6.00 -9.38 25.61
C ALA A 16 -5.17 -8.91 24.39
N ALA A 17 -4.26 -9.77 23.91
CA ALA A 17 -3.46 -9.52 22.71
C ALA A 17 -4.32 -9.39 21.45
N LEU A 18 -5.25 -10.32 21.21
CA LEU A 18 -6.16 -10.25 20.08
C LEU A 18 -7.09 -9.02 20.18
N ALA A 19 -7.60 -8.72 21.38
CA ALA A 19 -8.41 -7.53 21.59
C ALA A 19 -7.62 -6.24 21.28
N GLN A 20 -6.34 -6.18 21.66
CA GLN A 20 -5.46 -5.07 21.33
C GLN A 20 -5.19 -4.98 19.82
N LEU A 21 -4.96 -6.11 19.15
CA LEU A 21 -4.76 -6.17 17.71
C LEU A 21 -5.98 -5.63 16.94
N LEU A 22 -7.20 -6.01 17.37
CA LEU A 22 -8.44 -5.60 16.71
C LEU A 22 -8.84 -4.13 16.94
N ARG A 23 -8.11 -3.38 17.79
CA ARG A 23 -8.42 -1.96 18.06
C ARG A 23 -8.34 -1.07 16.82
N CYS A 24 -7.50 -1.41 15.83
CA CYS A 24 -7.39 -0.67 14.57
C CYS A 24 -8.43 -1.08 13.52
N VAL A 25 -9.20 -2.14 13.79
CA VAL A 25 -10.19 -2.71 12.88
C VAL A 25 -11.48 -3.06 13.64
N PRO A 26 -12.12 -2.10 14.35
CA PRO A 26 -13.30 -2.38 15.17
C PRO A 26 -14.53 -2.81 14.36
N HIS A 27 -14.51 -2.59 13.05
CA HIS A 27 -15.57 -2.88 12.10
C HIS A 27 -15.36 -4.18 11.32
N ALA A 28 -14.35 -4.97 11.69
CA ALA A 28 -14.02 -6.22 11.03
C ALA A 28 -14.86 -7.40 11.53
N VAL A 29 -14.98 -8.41 10.67
CA VAL A 29 -15.58 -9.70 11.02
C VAL A 29 -14.45 -10.68 11.32
N LEU A 30 -14.50 -11.30 12.50
CA LEU A 30 -13.57 -12.36 12.87
C LEU A 30 -14.08 -13.69 12.31
N LEU A 31 -13.22 -14.41 11.61
CA LEU A 31 -13.46 -15.73 11.08
C LEU A 31 -12.53 -16.69 11.82
N GLU A 32 -13.06 -17.84 12.21
CA GLU A 32 -12.30 -18.94 12.79
C GLU A 32 -12.61 -20.18 11.94
N ASP A 33 -11.57 -20.90 11.54
CA ASP A 33 -11.73 -22.13 10.79
C ASP A 33 -11.91 -23.35 11.71
N GLY A 34 -12.06 -24.53 11.12
CA GLY A 34 -12.22 -25.77 11.89
C GLY A 34 -10.96 -26.24 12.64
N GLN A 35 -9.80 -25.61 12.39
CA GLN A 35 -8.52 -25.88 13.06
C GLN A 35 -8.22 -24.86 14.18
N GLY A 36 -9.05 -23.82 14.31
CA GLY A 36 -8.85 -22.74 15.29
C GLY A 36 -7.97 -21.60 14.77
N ASP A 37 -7.64 -21.58 13.48
CA ASP A 37 -6.92 -20.47 12.87
C ASP A 37 -7.88 -19.27 12.67
N ILE A 38 -7.41 -18.10 13.09
CA ILE A 38 -8.21 -16.88 13.13
C ILE A 38 -7.83 -15.99 11.94
N SER A 39 -8.83 -15.46 11.24
CA SER A 39 -8.66 -14.47 10.18
C SER A 39 -9.60 -13.28 10.38
N VAL A 40 -9.13 -12.09 10.03
CA VAL A 40 -9.89 -10.83 10.14
C VAL A 40 -10.31 -10.36 8.76
N LEU A 41 -11.62 -10.31 8.52
CA LEU A 41 -12.19 -9.81 7.28
C LEU A 41 -12.56 -8.33 7.44
N VAL A 42 -11.92 -7.48 6.63
CA VAL A 42 -12.15 -6.02 6.65
C VAL A 42 -12.69 -5.59 5.29
N SER A 43 -13.74 -4.77 5.30
CA SER A 43 -14.28 -4.21 4.05
C SER A 43 -13.37 -3.11 3.52
N ALA A 44 -12.89 -3.26 2.29
CA ALA A 44 -12.12 -2.22 1.59
C ALA A 44 -13.02 -1.10 1.04
N ALA A 45 -14.33 -1.32 1.00
CA ALA A 45 -15.31 -0.39 0.40
C ALA A 45 -15.44 0.94 1.15
N ALA A 46 -14.95 1.02 2.39
CA ALA A 46 -14.99 2.23 3.18
C ALA A 46 -13.62 2.90 3.19
N ARG A 47 -13.55 4.16 2.76
CA ARG A 47 -12.35 4.98 2.85
C ARG A 47 -12.15 5.44 4.30
N PRO A 48 -11.05 5.06 4.97
CA PRO A 48 -10.71 5.63 6.27
C PRO A 48 -10.38 7.11 6.14
N LEU A 49 -10.91 7.89 7.08
CA LEU A 49 -10.63 9.31 7.22
C LEU A 49 -9.86 9.51 8.53
N VAL A 50 -8.76 10.26 8.43
CA VAL A 50 -7.95 10.65 9.58
C VAL A 50 -8.39 12.03 10.04
N SER A 51 -8.62 12.18 11.35
CA SER A 51 -8.89 13.49 11.91
C SER A 51 -7.58 14.25 12.09
N ALA A 52 -7.49 15.45 11.48
CA ALA A 52 -6.37 16.36 11.68
C ALA A 52 -6.26 16.79 13.16
N ASP A 53 -7.40 16.86 13.85
CA ASP A 53 -7.45 17.26 15.25
C ASP A 53 -7.42 16.03 16.16
N GLY A 54 -6.31 15.85 16.89
CA GLY A 54 -6.09 14.66 17.71
C GLY A 54 -7.10 14.46 18.81
N ALA A 55 -7.60 15.56 19.36
CA ALA A 55 -8.66 15.52 20.34
C ALA A 55 -10.00 15.08 19.74
N ALA A 56 -10.21 15.24 18.43
CA ALA A 56 -11.42 14.76 17.75
C ALA A 56 -11.33 13.28 17.40
N ALA A 57 -10.15 12.76 17.05
CA ALA A 57 -9.91 11.33 16.84
C ALA A 57 -10.23 10.50 18.11
N GLU A 58 -9.82 10.98 19.29
CA GLU A 58 -10.09 10.32 20.57
C GLU A 58 -11.56 10.33 21.00
N ARG A 59 -12.33 11.32 20.52
CA ARG A 59 -13.78 11.45 20.82
C ARG A 59 -14.65 10.59 19.92
N LEU A 60 -14.09 10.00 18.86
CA LEU A 60 -14.83 9.16 17.93
C LEU A 60 -14.88 7.71 18.41
N PRO A 61 -16.06 7.06 18.40
CA PRO A 61 -16.18 5.64 18.71
C PRO A 61 -15.35 4.83 17.72
N GLY A 62 -14.29 4.18 18.21
CA GLY A 62 -13.39 3.42 17.37
C GLY A 62 -12.40 4.27 16.56
N GLY A 63 -12.04 5.48 17.01
CA GLY A 63 -10.83 6.21 16.62
C GLY A 63 -10.72 6.72 15.17
N CYS A 64 -11.50 6.21 14.23
CA CYS A 64 -11.48 6.56 12.81
C CYS A 64 -12.88 6.74 12.23
N LEU A 65 -13.04 7.62 11.25
CA LEU A 65 -14.27 7.74 10.47
C LEU A 65 -14.13 6.96 9.16
N LEU A 66 -15.19 6.27 8.77
CA LEU A 66 -15.22 5.47 7.54
C LEU A 66 -16.22 6.05 6.55
N ARG A 67 -15.73 6.61 5.43
CA ARG A 67 -16.58 7.12 4.35
C ARG A 67 -16.95 6.00 3.40
N ARG A 68 -18.21 5.56 3.46
CA ARG A 68 -18.74 4.43 2.67
C ARG A 68 -19.36 4.82 1.32
N ASN A 69 -19.61 6.10 1.09
CA ASN A 69 -20.31 6.61 -0.09
C ASN A 69 -19.39 7.46 -0.97
N ASP A 70 -18.19 6.95 -1.26
CA ASP A 70 -17.21 7.61 -2.11
C ASP A 70 -17.13 6.87 -3.44
N ALA A 71 -17.78 7.41 -4.48
CA ALA A 71 -17.86 6.75 -5.78
C ALA A 71 -16.47 6.56 -6.41
N ALA A 72 -15.62 7.58 -6.34
CA ALA A 72 -14.25 7.51 -6.87
C ALA A 72 -13.43 6.43 -6.14
N TRP A 73 -13.59 6.32 -4.82
CA TRP A 73 -12.95 5.26 -4.04
C TRP A 73 -13.39 3.86 -4.48
N LEU A 74 -14.70 3.66 -4.64
CA LEU A 74 -15.28 2.36 -5.00
C LEU A 74 -14.98 1.92 -6.43
N GLU A 75 -14.76 2.86 -7.35
CA GLU A 75 -14.40 2.60 -8.74
C GLU A 75 -12.96 2.13 -8.91
N ALA A 76 -12.05 2.57 -8.03
CA ALA A 76 -10.66 2.14 -8.06
C ALA A 76 -10.41 0.76 -7.43
N LEU A 77 -11.37 0.23 -6.66
CA LEU A 77 -11.25 -1.07 -6.03
C LEU A 77 -11.52 -2.22 -7.02
N PRO A 78 -10.85 -3.37 -6.84
CA PRO A 78 -11.16 -4.57 -7.59
C PRO A 78 -12.55 -5.11 -7.24
N GLN A 79 -12.98 -6.14 -7.96
CA GLN A 79 -14.30 -6.76 -7.74
C GLN A 79 -14.47 -7.28 -6.30
N ALA A 80 -13.40 -7.78 -5.68
CA ALA A 80 -13.36 -8.14 -4.27
C ALA A 80 -13.13 -6.89 -3.41
N ARG A 81 -14.19 -6.37 -2.77
CA ARG A 81 -14.15 -5.16 -1.93
C ARG A 81 -13.88 -5.46 -0.45
N HIS A 82 -13.02 -6.43 -0.20
CA HIS A 82 -12.63 -6.85 1.15
C HIS A 82 -11.21 -7.39 1.15
N TYR A 83 -10.53 -7.23 2.29
CA TYR A 83 -9.25 -7.85 2.56
C TYR A 83 -9.41 -8.85 3.70
N LEU A 84 -8.68 -9.95 3.60
CA LEU A 84 -8.61 -10.98 4.63
C LEU A 84 -7.21 -10.98 5.22
N TYR A 85 -7.12 -10.80 6.53
CA TYR A 85 -5.87 -10.76 7.28
C TYR A 85 -5.79 -11.94 8.24
N PRO A 86 -5.03 -12.99 7.92
CA PRO A 86 -4.74 -14.04 8.89
C PRO A 86 -4.09 -13.45 10.14
N VAL A 87 -4.53 -13.90 11.31
CA VAL A 87 -3.90 -13.55 12.59
C VAL A 87 -2.75 -14.52 12.79
N HIS A 88 -1.54 -14.00 13.02
CA HIS A 88 -0.40 -14.86 13.34
C HIS A 88 -0.70 -15.67 14.63
N PRO A 89 -0.23 -16.93 14.78
CA PRO A 89 -0.51 -17.74 15.98
C PRO A 89 -0.13 -17.09 17.32
N SER A 90 0.82 -16.15 17.32
CA SER A 90 1.16 -15.33 18.50
C SER A 90 0.11 -14.29 18.89
N GLN A 91 -0.92 -14.09 18.06
CA GLN A 91 -2.00 -13.12 18.21
C GLN A 91 -1.53 -11.67 18.35
N SER A 92 -0.35 -11.37 17.80
CA SER A 92 0.30 -10.06 17.91
C SER A 92 0.42 -9.31 16.58
N LEU A 93 0.04 -9.92 15.45
CA LEU A 93 0.20 -9.35 14.11
C LEU A 93 -0.94 -9.81 13.19
N LEU A 94 -1.38 -8.90 12.33
CA LEU A 94 -2.19 -9.19 11.16
C LEU A 94 -1.28 -9.37 9.94
N CYS A 95 -1.40 -10.50 9.25
CA CYS A 95 -0.62 -10.78 8.05
C CYS A 95 -1.35 -10.21 6.82
N SER A 96 -0.68 -9.38 6.03
CA SER A 96 -1.15 -8.95 4.72
C SER A 96 -0.64 -9.89 3.63
N SER A 97 -1.46 -10.12 2.60
CA SER A 97 -1.12 -11.02 1.48
C SER A 97 -0.79 -10.28 0.19
N THR A 98 -1.15 -9.00 0.12
CA THR A 98 -0.89 -8.11 -1.03
C THR A 98 -0.46 -6.73 -0.56
N LEU A 99 0.23 -5.98 -1.42
CA LEU A 99 0.59 -4.58 -1.17
C LEU A 99 -0.64 -3.72 -0.86
N ALA A 100 -1.71 -3.83 -1.66
CA ALA A 100 -2.97 -3.12 -1.40
C ALA A 100 -3.52 -3.42 0.02
N SER A 101 -3.50 -4.68 0.44
CA SER A 101 -3.95 -5.06 1.78
C SER A 101 -3.05 -4.50 2.89
N SER A 102 -1.71 -4.44 2.68
CA SER A 102 -0.76 -3.79 3.58
C SER A 102 -1.04 -2.29 3.70
N LEU A 103 -1.20 -1.61 2.56
CA LEU A 103 -1.45 -0.16 2.52
C LEU A 103 -2.78 0.20 3.18
N TYR A 104 -3.81 -0.65 3.03
CA TYR A 104 -5.09 -0.42 3.69
C TYR A 104 -5.00 -0.59 5.21
N LEU A 105 -4.30 -1.63 5.70
CA LEU A 105 -4.00 -1.75 7.15
C LEU A 105 -3.17 -0.57 7.64
N LEU A 106 -2.19 -0.13 6.85
CA LEU A 106 -1.35 1.00 7.20
C LEU A 106 -2.18 2.27 7.35
N LEU A 107 -3.10 2.53 6.42
CA LEU A 107 -4.05 3.64 6.50
C LEU A 107 -4.95 3.56 7.74
N LEU A 108 -5.43 2.37 8.09
CA LEU A 108 -6.22 2.16 9.30
C LEU A 108 -5.41 2.40 10.58
N THR A 109 -4.18 1.88 10.66
CA THR A 109 -3.29 2.12 11.82
C THR A 109 -2.98 3.60 12.00
N LEU A 110 -2.71 4.33 10.91
CA LEU A 110 -2.57 5.79 10.91
C LEU A 110 -3.83 6.49 11.40
N ALA A 111 -5.01 6.09 10.91
CA ALA A 111 -6.28 6.68 11.34
C ALA A 111 -6.53 6.48 12.83
N HIS A 112 -6.03 5.39 13.39
CA HIS A 112 -6.08 5.06 14.82
C HIS A 112 -4.87 5.55 15.63
N ARG A 113 -3.93 6.28 15.01
CA ARG A 113 -2.68 6.78 15.63
C ARG A 113 -1.83 5.70 16.29
N ARG A 114 -1.86 4.49 15.72
CA ARG A 114 -1.02 3.37 16.14
C ARG A 114 0.27 3.37 15.33
N TYR A 115 1.12 4.36 15.57
CA TYR A 115 2.34 4.59 14.79
C TYR A 115 3.35 3.44 14.96
N ASP A 116 3.33 2.74 16.09
CA ASP A 116 4.13 1.54 16.34
C ASP A 116 3.78 0.42 15.34
N ASP A 117 2.48 0.18 15.12
CA ASP A 117 2.03 -0.79 14.11
C ASP A 117 2.32 -0.28 12.69
N THR A 118 2.12 1.02 12.44
CA THR A 118 2.41 1.64 11.14
C THR A 118 3.88 1.43 10.74
N LEU A 119 4.82 1.66 11.67
CA LEU A 119 6.25 1.46 11.45
C LEU A 119 6.61 -0.02 11.27
N ARG A 120 5.93 -0.94 11.98
CA ARG A 120 6.12 -2.39 11.76
C ARG A 120 5.60 -2.84 10.39
N LEU A 121 4.52 -2.23 9.91
CA LEU A 121 3.92 -2.52 8.60
C LEU A 121 4.65 -1.82 7.44
N SER A 122 5.54 -0.86 7.70
CA SER A 122 6.17 -0.06 6.65
C SER A 122 6.92 -0.93 5.65
N ASP A 123 7.64 -1.94 6.13
CA ASP A 123 8.48 -2.79 5.28
C ASP A 123 7.64 -3.68 4.35
N ALA A 124 6.42 -4.04 4.77
CA ALA A 124 5.45 -4.76 3.95
C ALA A 124 4.77 -3.89 2.88
N CYS A 125 5.06 -2.59 2.85
CA CYS A 125 4.57 -1.64 1.86
C CYS A 125 5.58 -1.35 0.74
N SER A 126 6.72 -2.06 0.71
CA SER A 126 7.67 -1.97 -0.41
C SER A 126 7.09 -2.58 -1.69
N ALA A 127 7.32 -1.93 -2.83
CA ALA A 127 6.78 -2.36 -4.12
C ALA A 127 7.84 -2.29 -5.25
N ASP A 128 8.24 -3.44 -5.79
CA ASP A 128 9.22 -3.50 -6.88
C ASP A 128 8.60 -3.23 -8.27
N THR A 129 7.28 -3.05 -8.32
CA THR A 129 6.51 -2.85 -9.55
C THR A 129 5.74 -1.55 -9.50
N ARG A 130 5.37 -1.03 -10.68
CA ARG A 130 4.50 0.14 -10.79
C ARG A 130 3.18 -0.13 -10.04
N PRO A 131 2.71 0.81 -9.19
CA PRO A 131 1.47 0.62 -8.44
C PRO A 131 0.27 0.54 -9.38
N SER A 132 -0.64 -0.37 -9.07
CA SER A 132 -1.98 -0.44 -9.64
C SER A 132 -2.83 0.78 -9.26
N ALA A 133 -3.99 0.95 -9.89
CA ALA A 133 -4.91 2.06 -9.57
C ALA A 133 -5.38 2.04 -8.10
N GLU A 134 -5.63 0.84 -7.56
CA GLU A 134 -5.99 0.63 -6.15
C GLU A 134 -4.84 1.02 -5.22
N GLU A 135 -3.62 0.53 -5.49
CA GLU A 135 -2.44 0.84 -4.66
C GLU A 135 -2.08 2.32 -4.71
N ALA A 136 -2.17 2.95 -5.89
CA ALA A 136 -1.94 4.38 -6.04
C ALA A 136 -3.01 5.22 -5.30
N GLN A 137 -4.26 4.76 -5.25
CA GLN A 137 -5.30 5.39 -4.43
C GLN A 137 -5.01 5.24 -2.93
N LEU A 138 -4.62 4.04 -2.49
CA LEU A 138 -4.29 3.77 -1.10
C LEU A 138 -3.09 4.60 -0.64
N TRP A 139 -2.03 4.65 -1.45
CA TRP A 139 -0.88 5.52 -1.19
C TRP A 139 -1.27 6.99 -1.07
N ARG A 140 -2.14 7.49 -1.97
CA ARG A 140 -2.64 8.87 -1.85
C ARG A 140 -3.37 9.11 -0.53
N ALA A 141 -4.21 8.18 -0.11
CA ALA A 141 -4.91 8.28 1.16
C ALA A 141 -3.94 8.23 2.36
N VAL A 142 -2.88 7.41 2.31
CA VAL A 142 -1.82 7.34 3.33
C VAL A 142 -1.07 8.67 3.43
N VAL A 143 -0.71 9.28 2.31
CA VAL A 143 -0.03 10.58 2.30
C VAL A 143 -0.93 11.67 2.87
N GLU A 144 -2.18 11.75 2.40
CA GLU A 144 -3.16 12.73 2.89
C GLU A 144 -3.41 12.59 4.40
N ALA A 145 -3.51 11.35 4.89
CA ALA A 145 -3.64 11.02 6.29
C ALA A 145 -2.43 11.49 7.12
N GLY A 146 -1.22 11.19 6.66
CA GLY A 146 0.02 11.53 7.38
C GLY A 146 0.30 13.03 7.41
N LEU A 147 0.03 13.75 6.32
CA LEU A 147 0.24 15.20 6.24
C LEU A 147 -0.63 15.99 7.21
N SER A 148 -1.82 15.47 7.53
CA SER A 148 -2.78 16.12 8.42
C SER A 148 -2.46 15.94 9.90
N ASP A 149 -1.50 15.07 10.26
CA ASP A 149 -1.24 14.67 11.63
C ASP A 149 0.04 15.31 12.20
N SER A 150 -0.11 16.21 13.17
CA SER A 150 0.99 16.91 13.84
C SER A 150 1.62 16.15 15.01
N HIS A 151 1.27 14.89 15.24
CA HIS A 151 1.86 14.11 16.33
C HIS A 151 3.36 13.83 16.09
N PRO A 152 4.24 13.87 17.13
CA PRO A 152 5.67 13.58 17.01
C PRO A 152 5.97 12.25 16.28
N GLU A 153 5.25 11.19 16.64
CA GLU A 153 5.41 9.86 16.04
C GLU A 153 4.84 9.79 14.61
N ALA A 154 3.89 10.66 14.26
CA ALA A 154 3.43 10.77 12.88
C ALA A 154 4.54 11.28 11.97
N HIS A 155 5.37 12.22 12.42
CA HIS A 155 6.54 12.67 11.67
C HIS A 155 7.52 11.52 11.42
N ALA A 156 7.80 10.69 12.44
CA ALA A 156 8.66 9.51 12.28
C ALA A 156 8.07 8.50 11.28
N ALA A 157 6.78 8.19 11.40
CA ALA A 157 6.08 7.29 10.49
C ALA A 157 6.12 7.79 9.04
N ARG A 158 5.89 9.09 8.80
CA ARG A 158 5.99 9.70 7.47
C ARG A 158 7.38 9.55 6.85
N LEU A 159 8.42 9.86 7.63
CA LEU A 159 9.80 9.75 7.19
C LEU A 159 10.21 8.31 6.87
N LYS A 160 9.78 7.34 7.70
CA LYS A 160 9.98 5.91 7.43
C LYS A 160 9.29 5.47 6.14
N LEU A 161 8.02 5.85 5.96
CA LEU A 161 7.25 5.48 4.76
C LEU A 161 7.85 6.08 3.50
N TRP A 162 8.33 7.32 3.59
CA TRP A 162 9.07 7.95 2.50
C TRP A 162 10.34 7.17 2.15
N LEU A 163 11.12 6.74 3.14
CA LEU A 163 12.33 5.93 2.92
C LEU A 163 12.00 4.60 2.22
N VAL A 164 10.98 3.89 2.72
CA VAL A 164 10.54 2.62 2.10
C VAL A 164 10.15 2.88 0.65
N GLN A 165 9.30 3.87 0.39
CA GLN A 165 8.84 4.20 -0.95
C GLN A 165 10.00 4.55 -1.88
N ARG A 166 10.98 5.32 -1.39
CA ARG A 166 12.15 5.71 -2.18
C ARG A 166 13.03 4.52 -2.53
N ARG A 167 13.23 3.59 -1.59
CA ARG A 167 13.99 2.35 -1.81
C ARG A 167 13.29 1.42 -2.81
N SER A 168 11.95 1.43 -2.83
CA SER A 168 11.15 0.64 -3.78
C SER A 168 11.16 1.16 -5.21
N LEU A 169 11.44 2.46 -5.43
CA LEU A 169 11.52 3.05 -6.77
C LEU A 169 12.85 2.66 -7.44
N VAL A 170 13.00 1.39 -7.82
CA VAL A 170 14.10 0.91 -8.67
C VAL A 170 13.92 1.43 -10.09
N ALA A 171 15.03 1.85 -10.70
CA ALA A 171 15.10 2.43 -12.05
C ALA A 171 14.41 1.55 -13.12
N PRO A 172 13.79 2.14 -14.16
CA PRO A 172 13.17 1.39 -15.23
C PRO A 172 14.18 0.45 -15.91
N PRO A 173 13.75 -0.76 -16.34
CA PRO A 173 14.64 -1.68 -17.05
C PRO A 173 15.23 -0.99 -18.29
N PRO A 174 16.51 -1.23 -18.61
CA PRO A 174 17.12 -0.65 -19.81
C PRO A 174 16.30 -1.05 -21.05
N PRO A 175 16.14 -0.14 -22.03
CA PRO A 175 15.40 -0.44 -23.24
C PRO A 175 16.01 -1.68 -23.93
N PRO A 176 15.18 -2.58 -24.49
CA PRO A 176 15.70 -3.73 -25.22
C PRO A 176 16.59 -3.24 -26.36
N PRO A 177 17.73 -3.90 -26.64
CA PRO A 177 18.58 -3.53 -27.75
C PRO A 177 17.77 -3.54 -29.05
N PRO A 178 17.98 -2.56 -29.95
CA PRO A 178 17.20 -2.45 -31.18
C PRO A 178 17.34 -3.75 -32.00
N PRO A 179 16.27 -4.21 -32.67
CA PRO A 179 16.33 -5.41 -33.48
C PRO A 179 17.39 -5.24 -34.56
N GLU A 180 18.38 -6.12 -34.54
CA GLU A 180 19.42 -6.23 -35.55
C GLU A 180 18.75 -6.36 -36.93
N ARG A 181 18.95 -5.37 -37.80
CA ARG A 181 18.35 -5.34 -39.14
C ARG A 181 18.80 -6.59 -39.90
N ALA A 182 17.88 -7.53 -40.09
CA ALA A 182 18.07 -8.64 -41.01
C ALA A 182 18.41 -8.09 -42.42
N PRO A 183 19.34 -8.73 -43.16
CA PRO A 183 19.79 -8.23 -44.45
C PRO A 183 18.65 -8.24 -45.47
N SER A 184 18.43 -7.08 -46.08
CA SER A 184 17.50 -6.89 -47.20
C SER A 184 17.97 -7.70 -48.42
N SER A 185 17.23 -8.75 -48.78
CA SER A 185 17.26 -9.34 -50.12
C SER A 185 16.11 -8.77 -50.96
N PRO A 186 16.34 -8.47 -52.26
CA PRO A 186 15.40 -7.71 -53.09
C PRO A 186 14.43 -8.60 -53.89
N ASN A 187 13.29 -7.98 -54.25
CA ASN A 187 12.34 -8.30 -55.33
C ASN A 187 11.72 -9.72 -55.35
N GLY A 188 10.39 -9.93 -55.33
CA GLY A 188 9.28 -9.08 -55.79
C GLY A 188 8.95 -9.38 -57.26
N ALA A 189 8.11 -10.38 -57.51
CA ALA A 189 7.32 -10.50 -58.75
C ALA A 189 6.08 -11.40 -58.56
N ALA A 190 4.89 -10.78 -58.72
CA ALA A 190 3.66 -11.24 -59.40
C ALA A 190 3.02 -12.59 -58.98
N THR A 191 1.70 -12.83 -58.95
CA THR A 191 0.54 -12.22 -59.64
C THR A 191 -0.75 -12.86 -59.09
N GLY A 192 -1.85 -12.11 -59.04
CA GLY A 192 -3.17 -12.57 -59.53
C GLY A 192 -4.17 -13.28 -58.59
N GLY A 193 -5.43 -12.81 -58.63
CA GLY A 193 -6.57 -13.73 -58.81
C GLY A 193 -7.64 -13.85 -57.71
N SER A 194 -8.54 -12.85 -57.65
CA SER A 194 -10.02 -12.90 -57.55
C SER A 194 -10.81 -14.19 -57.18
N THR A 195 -11.97 -13.93 -56.54
CA THR A 195 -13.34 -14.50 -56.72
C THR A 195 -13.89 -15.70 -55.88
N VAL A 196 -14.82 -15.34 -54.97
CA VAL A 196 -16.21 -15.81 -54.67
C VAL A 196 -16.64 -17.31 -54.76
N HIS A 197 -17.38 -17.75 -53.71
CA HIS A 197 -18.69 -18.50 -53.67
C HIS A 197 -18.80 -19.84 -52.89
N LYS A 198 -19.70 -19.82 -51.87
CA LYS A 198 -20.88 -20.69 -51.55
C LYS A 198 -20.78 -22.23 -51.34
N GLY A 199 -21.53 -22.69 -50.31
CA GLY A 199 -22.18 -24.01 -50.14
C GLY A 199 -21.51 -24.91 -49.08
N LEU A 200 -22.06 -25.24 -47.89
CA LEU A 200 -23.34 -25.85 -47.43
C LEU A 200 -23.41 -27.39 -47.57
N LEU A 201 -23.99 -28.02 -46.51
CA LEU A 201 -24.56 -29.39 -46.35
C LEU A 201 -23.61 -30.48 -45.79
N ILE A 202 -23.95 -31.43 -44.90
CA ILE A 202 -25.18 -31.95 -44.22
C ILE A 202 -24.66 -32.86 -43.07
N ALA A 203 -25.11 -32.78 -41.80
CA ALA A 203 -26.28 -33.40 -41.12
C ALA A 203 -26.14 -34.87 -40.63
N GLY A 204 -26.77 -35.10 -39.46
CA GLY A 204 -27.08 -36.41 -38.81
C GLY A 204 -26.82 -36.33 -37.30
N GLY A 205 -27.70 -36.62 -36.33
CA GLY A 205 -29.06 -37.18 -36.27
C GLY A 205 -29.28 -37.64 -34.80
N PHE A 206 -30.43 -37.31 -34.21
CA PHE A 206 -30.94 -37.51 -32.82
C PHE A 206 -31.17 -39.01 -32.41
N PRO A 207 -31.67 -39.42 -31.18
CA PRO A 207 -32.32 -38.65 -30.08
C PRO A 207 -32.05 -39.03 -28.58
N ALA A 208 -32.45 -38.10 -27.70
CA ALA A 208 -33.17 -38.19 -26.39
C ALA A 208 -32.76 -39.15 -25.24
N ALA A 209 -32.54 -38.59 -24.04
CA ALA A 209 -33.33 -38.85 -22.81
C ALA A 209 -32.90 -37.93 -21.65
N ALA A 210 -33.84 -37.67 -20.75
CA ALA A 210 -33.83 -36.66 -19.68
C ALA A 210 -32.83 -36.89 -18.53
N GLY A 211 -32.44 -35.81 -17.84
CA GLY A 211 -31.75 -35.87 -16.55
C GLY A 211 -31.13 -34.54 -16.15
N VAL A 212 -31.80 -33.81 -15.26
CA VAL A 212 -31.40 -32.50 -14.75
C VAL A 212 -30.30 -32.61 -13.69
N SER A 213 -29.30 -31.74 -13.83
CA SER A 213 -28.44 -31.10 -12.81
C SER A 213 -27.17 -31.78 -12.25
N LEU A 214 -26.07 -31.20 -12.74
CA LEU A 214 -24.85 -30.72 -12.06
C LEU A 214 -23.81 -31.74 -11.58
N PRO A 215 -22.70 -31.83 -12.33
CA PRO A 215 -21.38 -32.01 -11.76
C PRO A 215 -20.44 -30.82 -12.05
N LEU A 216 -19.65 -30.53 -11.04
CA LEU A 216 -18.46 -29.67 -11.00
C LEU A 216 -17.68 -29.67 -12.32
N THR A 217 -17.44 -28.48 -12.88
CA THR A 217 -16.47 -28.26 -13.96
C THR A 217 -15.35 -27.32 -13.52
N PRO A 218 -14.15 -27.52 -14.06
CA PRO A 218 -12.91 -26.97 -13.55
C PRO A 218 -12.81 -25.47 -13.84
N THR A 219 -12.22 -24.72 -12.91
CA THR A 219 -11.89 -23.31 -13.06
C THR A 219 -11.08 -23.07 -14.33
N ARG A 220 -11.76 -22.46 -15.31
CA ARG A 220 -11.18 -21.90 -16.53
C ARG A 220 -10.12 -20.89 -16.13
N ARG A 221 -8.86 -21.19 -16.44
CA ARG A 221 -7.70 -20.28 -16.35
C ARG A 221 -8.09 -18.95 -17.00
N ALA A 222 -8.30 -17.92 -16.17
CA ALA A 222 -8.61 -16.59 -16.66
C ALA A 222 -7.43 -16.13 -17.51
N ALA A 223 -7.72 -15.82 -18.78
CA ALA A 223 -6.76 -15.23 -19.68
C ALA A 223 -6.31 -13.89 -19.09
N ALA A 224 -5.00 -13.71 -18.95
CA ALA A 224 -4.39 -12.44 -18.56
C ALA A 224 -4.88 -11.33 -19.52
N PRO A 225 -5.27 -10.14 -19.02
CA PRO A 225 -5.58 -9.04 -19.90
C PRO A 225 -4.31 -8.64 -20.69
N SER A 226 -4.50 -8.43 -21.99
CA SER A 226 -3.46 -8.04 -22.95
C SER A 226 -2.69 -6.80 -22.48
N ALA A 227 -1.37 -6.92 -22.43
CA ALA A 227 -0.41 -5.88 -22.04
C ALA A 227 -0.47 -4.59 -22.89
N ALA A 228 -1.23 -4.58 -23.99
CA ALA A 228 -1.31 -3.46 -24.93
C ALA A 228 -2.30 -2.35 -24.52
N ALA A 229 -3.20 -2.58 -23.56
CA ALA A 229 -4.22 -1.59 -23.17
C ALA A 229 -3.85 -0.70 -21.96
N ALA A 230 -2.73 -0.97 -21.29
CA ALA A 230 -2.28 -0.23 -20.11
C ALA A 230 -1.43 1.03 -20.42
N ALA A 231 -1.26 1.37 -21.69
CA ALA A 231 -0.27 2.35 -22.15
C ALA A 231 -0.74 3.82 -22.21
N SER A 232 -1.94 4.16 -21.71
CA SER A 232 -2.47 5.53 -21.83
C SER A 232 -3.23 6.05 -20.60
N ALA A 233 -2.96 5.51 -19.41
CA ALA A 233 -3.38 6.15 -18.16
C ALA A 233 -2.31 7.19 -17.76
N PRO A 234 -2.69 8.41 -17.33
CA PRO A 234 -1.75 9.36 -16.78
C PRO A 234 -1.00 8.69 -15.63
N ASP A 235 0.32 8.81 -15.61
CA ASP A 235 1.16 8.31 -14.52
C ASP A 235 0.55 8.83 -13.21
N PRO A 236 0.03 7.97 -12.31
CA PRO A 236 -0.42 8.45 -11.03
C PRO A 236 0.85 8.79 -10.25
N ALA A 237 1.39 9.98 -10.47
CA ALA A 237 2.49 10.51 -9.71
C ALA A 237 2.13 10.29 -8.23
N LEU A 238 2.88 9.42 -7.57
CA LEU A 238 2.69 9.20 -6.15
C LEU A 238 2.85 10.56 -5.47
N PRO A 239 1.93 10.94 -4.58
CA PRO A 239 2.00 12.26 -3.97
C PRO A 239 3.32 12.43 -3.22
N SER A 240 3.98 13.55 -3.45
CA SER A 240 5.26 13.86 -2.84
C SER A 240 5.03 14.29 -1.39
N TRP A 241 5.65 13.56 -0.47
CA TRP A 241 5.81 14.01 0.91
C TRP A 241 6.65 15.29 0.95
N ASP A 242 6.30 16.25 1.80
CA ASP A 242 7.21 17.34 2.16
C ASP A 242 8.21 16.83 3.21
N ILE A 243 9.34 16.31 2.72
CA ILE A 243 10.37 15.68 3.54
C ILE A 243 11.07 16.73 4.41
N GLY A 244 11.33 17.92 3.88
CA GLY A 244 12.04 18.98 4.59
C GLY A 244 11.27 19.44 5.82
N ALA A 245 10.00 19.79 5.64
CA ALA A 245 9.13 20.17 6.75
C ALA A 245 8.92 19.00 7.75
N SER A 246 8.82 17.76 7.26
CA SER A 246 8.66 16.58 8.13
C SER A 246 9.93 16.28 8.92
N LEU A 247 11.12 16.47 8.34
CA LEU A 247 12.42 16.31 9.01
C LEU A 247 12.63 17.38 10.08
N GLU A 248 12.36 18.64 9.75
CA GLU A 248 12.48 19.73 10.72
C GLU A 248 11.57 19.50 11.93
N ALA A 249 10.29 19.18 11.68
CA ALA A 249 9.35 18.89 12.75
C ALA A 249 9.74 17.64 13.56
N TYR A 250 10.26 16.60 12.91
CA TYR A 250 10.77 15.41 13.59
C TYR A 250 11.95 15.74 14.51
N VAL A 251 12.95 16.49 14.02
CA VAL A 251 14.13 16.86 14.83
C VAL A 251 13.74 17.72 16.03
N LEU A 252 12.81 18.67 15.84
CA LEU A 252 12.29 19.51 16.93
C LEU A 252 11.56 18.69 18.01
N CYS A 253 10.81 17.68 17.60
CA CYS A 253 9.99 16.86 18.49
C CYS A 253 10.64 15.52 18.87
N ARG A 254 11.88 15.24 18.45
CA ARG A 254 12.53 13.92 18.58
C ARG A 254 12.53 13.38 20.00
N ARG A 255 12.73 14.26 20.99
CA ARG A 255 12.74 13.90 22.43
C ARG A 255 11.36 13.47 22.95
N ALA A 256 10.28 13.83 22.26
CA ALA A 256 8.91 13.44 22.57
C ALA A 256 8.47 12.18 21.80
N VAL A 257 9.28 11.68 20.86
CA VAL A 257 9.00 10.44 20.12
C VAL A 257 9.34 9.25 21.01
N ARG A 258 8.42 8.31 21.14
CA ARG A 258 8.67 7.06 21.89
C ARG A 258 9.77 6.23 21.23
N ALA A 259 10.51 5.48 22.05
CA ALA A 259 11.67 4.71 21.60
C ALA A 259 11.34 3.67 20.50
N ASP A 260 10.15 3.09 20.52
CA ASP A 260 9.65 2.15 19.52
C ASP A 260 9.26 2.81 18.19
N CYS A 261 9.07 4.12 18.20
CA CYS A 261 8.75 4.92 17.02
C CYS A 261 9.94 5.77 16.53
N LEU A 262 11.11 5.68 17.19
CA LEU A 262 12.32 6.37 16.75
C LEU A 262 12.87 5.69 15.49
N LEU A 263 13.34 6.51 14.56
CA LEU A 263 14.06 6.04 13.39
C LEU A 263 15.43 5.53 13.82
N HIS A 264 15.94 4.54 13.10
CA HIS A 264 17.30 4.08 13.35
C HIS A 264 18.30 5.18 12.95
N PRO A 265 19.43 5.38 13.66
CA PRO A 265 20.41 6.42 13.31
C PRO A 265 20.87 6.40 11.85
N SER A 266 21.01 5.21 11.25
CA SER A 266 21.35 5.08 9.83
C SER A 266 20.25 5.61 8.89
N GLU A 267 18.98 5.46 9.27
CA GLU A 267 17.83 5.96 8.51
C GLU A 267 17.72 7.48 8.65
N GLU A 268 17.95 8.01 9.85
CA GLU A 268 18.03 9.46 10.08
C GLU A 268 19.16 10.09 9.25
N LEU A 269 20.35 9.49 9.22
CA LEU A 269 21.47 9.96 8.40
C LEU A 269 21.12 9.94 6.91
N GLU A 270 20.57 8.83 6.40
CA GLU A 270 20.17 8.73 4.99
C GLU A 270 19.18 9.84 4.59
N LEU A 271 18.17 10.09 5.44
CA LEU A 271 17.19 11.16 5.22
C LEU A 271 17.86 12.54 5.16
N LEU A 272 18.73 12.83 6.13
CA LEU A 272 19.41 14.13 6.23
C LEU A 272 20.34 14.36 5.04
N SER A 273 21.17 13.37 4.67
CA SER A 273 22.09 13.50 3.54
C SER A 273 21.33 13.82 2.25
N VAL A 274 20.20 13.15 2.03
CA VAL A 274 19.41 13.29 0.80
C VAL A 274 18.69 14.62 0.74
N HIS A 275 18.13 15.07 1.86
CA HIS A 275 17.51 16.38 1.92
C HIS A 275 18.55 17.49 1.69
N LEU A 276 19.73 17.40 2.32
CA LEU A 276 20.81 18.37 2.13
C LEU A 276 21.35 18.38 0.69
N GLU A 277 21.39 17.23 0.01
CA GLU A 277 21.74 17.16 -1.42
C GLU A 277 20.69 17.84 -2.31
N GLN A 278 19.40 17.63 -2.02
CA GLN A 278 18.30 18.28 -2.74
C GLN A 278 18.33 19.80 -2.57
N GLU A 279 18.59 20.29 -1.36
CA GLU A 279 18.72 21.73 -1.09
C GLU A 279 19.90 22.35 -1.86
N LYS A 280 21.08 21.68 -1.87
CA LYS A 280 22.24 22.15 -2.65
C LYS A 280 21.94 22.26 -4.16
N GLN A 281 21.16 21.33 -4.70
CA GLN A 281 20.75 21.35 -6.11
C GLN A 281 19.70 22.44 -6.39
N ALA A 282 18.81 22.71 -5.44
CA ALA A 282 17.79 23.75 -5.53
C ALA A 282 18.40 25.16 -5.47
N ASP A 283 19.37 25.39 -4.57
CA ASP A 283 20.10 26.65 -4.42
C ASP A 283 20.90 27.02 -5.67
N ALA A 284 21.44 26.02 -6.39
CA ALA A 284 22.11 26.23 -7.67
C ALA A 284 21.14 26.67 -8.79
N SER A 285 19.83 26.45 -8.62
CA SER A 285 18.84 26.56 -9.69
C SER A 285 17.84 27.72 -9.53
N THR A 286 17.69 28.35 -8.36
CA THR A 286 16.62 29.37 -8.18
C THR A 286 16.94 30.48 -7.15
N LYS A 287 16.58 31.73 -7.51
CA LYS A 287 16.45 32.88 -6.59
C LYS A 287 15.07 32.82 -5.90
N GLN A 288 14.94 32.16 -4.73
CA GLN A 288 13.64 32.01 -4.05
C GLN A 288 13.37 33.06 -2.95
N GLN A 289 12.07 33.30 -2.73
CA GLN A 289 11.47 34.16 -1.72
C GLN A 289 11.37 33.38 -0.39
N HIS A 290 11.70 34.01 0.75
CA HIS A 290 11.96 33.42 2.09
C HIS A 290 13.29 32.66 2.30
N PRO A 291 14.45 33.27 2.01
CA PRO A 291 15.75 32.63 2.18
C PRO A 291 16.15 32.43 3.65
N LEU A 292 15.70 33.28 4.58
CA LEU A 292 16.20 33.27 5.97
C LEU A 292 15.68 32.10 6.79
N GLU A 293 14.35 31.91 6.87
CA GLU A 293 13.74 30.82 7.64
C GLU A 293 14.16 29.45 7.09
N ARG A 294 14.25 29.33 5.76
CA ARG A 294 14.75 28.12 5.10
C ARG A 294 16.22 27.87 5.39
N ALA A 295 17.08 28.89 5.30
CA ALA A 295 18.50 28.76 5.64
C ALA A 295 18.71 28.37 7.10
N GLU A 296 17.92 28.91 8.03
CA GLU A 296 17.97 28.52 9.45
C GLU A 296 17.55 27.07 9.66
N ALA A 297 16.46 26.62 9.02
CA ALA A 297 16.02 25.23 9.07
C ALA A 297 17.09 24.29 8.51
N THR A 298 17.65 24.59 7.34
CA THR A 298 18.73 23.81 6.72
C THR A 298 19.98 23.78 7.59
N ALA A 299 20.37 24.91 8.21
CA ALA A 299 21.50 24.97 9.13
C ALA A 299 21.27 24.12 10.39
N ARG A 300 20.05 24.10 10.93
CA ARG A 300 19.68 23.22 12.05
C ARG A 300 19.79 21.75 11.66
N LEU A 301 19.29 21.36 10.48
CA LEU A 301 19.38 19.99 9.98
C LEU A 301 20.83 19.57 9.70
N ALA A 302 21.66 20.47 9.16
CA ALA A 302 23.09 20.22 8.94
C ALA A 302 23.85 20.02 10.26
N SER A 303 23.62 20.90 11.25
CA SER A 303 24.20 20.75 12.59
C SER A 303 23.79 19.42 13.25
N TYR A 304 22.52 19.03 13.07
CA TYR A 304 22.02 17.74 13.55
C TYR A 304 22.68 16.55 12.84
N HIS A 305 22.82 16.61 11.52
CA HIS A 305 23.53 15.61 10.72
C HIS A 305 24.95 15.39 11.23
N ASP A 306 25.71 16.47 11.43
CA ASP A 306 27.11 16.39 11.86
C ASP A 306 27.25 15.81 13.27
N ALA A 307 26.33 16.17 14.19
CA ALA A 307 26.29 15.60 15.53
C ALA A 307 25.96 14.09 15.50
N LEU A 308 25.03 13.67 14.63
CA LEU A 308 24.64 12.27 14.49
C LEU A 308 25.75 11.42 13.85
N ALA A 309 26.43 11.96 12.82
CA ALA A 309 27.56 11.32 12.19
C ALA A 309 28.73 11.13 13.16
N ALA A 310 29.07 12.17 13.93
CA ALA A 310 30.11 12.09 14.95
C ALA A 310 29.78 11.06 16.05
N ALA A 311 28.50 10.93 16.42
CA ALA A 311 28.06 9.91 17.37
C ALA A 311 28.14 8.49 16.80
N ALA A 312 27.87 8.32 15.50
CA ALA A 312 27.99 7.03 14.82
C ALA A 312 29.45 6.58 14.69
N ASP A 313 30.38 7.50 14.43
CA ASP A 313 31.82 7.21 14.34
C ASP A 313 32.45 6.86 15.70
N ALA A 314 31.83 7.29 16.80
CA ALA A 314 32.32 7.06 18.16
C ALA A 314 31.81 5.75 18.80
N ALA A 315 30.84 5.08 18.17
CA ALA A 315 30.18 3.86 18.67
C ALA A 315 30.78 2.58 18.04
#